data_AF-A0A9X8IWF9-F1
#
_entry.id   AF-A0A9X8IWF9-F1
#
_cell.length_a   1.000
_cell.length_b   1.000
_cell.length_c   1.000
_cell.angle_alpha   90.00
_cell.angle_beta   90.00
_cell.angle_gamma   90.00
#
_symmetry.space_group_name_H-M   'P 1'
#
loop_
_entity.id
_entity.type
_entity.pdbx_description
1 polymer ?
#
loop_
_entity_poly.entity_id
_entity_poly.type
_entity_poly.pdbx_seq_one_letter_code
_entity_poly.pdbx_strand_id
1 'polypeptide(L)'
;MNVDISVDRTWQNNFLNRIDEDGPWTNWDLYHLAYETEKSLLVPTFDGLQAPKHLSHFTPLPHQLEVAQNVIEQMNGKAILADEVGLGKTIEAGLILKEYMVRGLVKKVLILVPASLVSQWAYELNTKFFIPAVAQKKSYSWEQADVIVSSIDTAKRSPHRDIVLNLEYDLIIIDEAHKLKNNKTKNYEFAQRLKKKFCLLLTATPVQNKIDEIFNLVSLLKPGHLGNQSNFEEYYASKNRSAESDEDLKALINKVMVRNRRHNTGIDWPKRHVRTIFVEFNEQEQALYNDIENWRGQDAFTSAFSSLTLKREACSSREAVYYSLKKHVEKRQKENEHYIKDPHIDVLMDKINHIPFNSKANKALELIKEIDDKVVIFTEYRASQMYLQWFLQQHGISSVPFRGGFKRGKKDWMKELFQNHAQVLIATEAGGEGINLQFCSHMINYDLPWNPMRLEQRIGRIHRLGQKNDVHIYNLATKHTVEEHILKLLYEKINLFERVIGELDEILTRINMKNIDTHIQEIFAQSKSEGEIRIKMENLTSIIDFAKRNEAEVQGYAAT
;
A
#
# COMPACT_ATOMS: atom_id res chain seq x y z
N MET A 1 -13.48 -88.31 38.37
CA MET A 1 -13.35 -87.71 37.03
C MET A 1 -12.07 -86.91 37.02
N ASN A 2 -11.03 -87.38 36.33
CA ASN A 2 -9.84 -86.57 36.08
C ASN A 2 -10.16 -85.68 34.88
N VAL A 3 -10.17 -84.37 35.10
CA VAL A 3 -10.29 -83.39 34.01
C VAL A 3 -8.90 -83.20 33.44
N ASP A 4 -8.73 -83.56 32.18
CA ASP A 4 -7.47 -83.36 31.46
C ASP A 4 -7.40 -81.90 30.99
N ILE A 5 -6.46 -81.14 31.52
CA ILE A 5 -6.30 -79.71 31.20
C ILE A 5 -5.20 -79.59 30.14
N SER A 6 -5.62 -79.39 28.88
CA SER A 6 -4.70 -79.05 27.80
C SER A 6 -4.48 -77.53 27.75
N VAL A 7 -3.27 -77.08 28.07
CA VAL A 7 -2.89 -75.66 27.94
C VAL A 7 -2.27 -75.42 26.57
N ASP A 8 -3.00 -74.74 25.69
CA ASP A 8 -2.49 -74.33 24.38
C ASP A 8 -1.44 -73.22 24.54
N ARG A 9 -0.22 -73.48 24.08
CA ARG A 9 0.91 -72.54 24.06
C ARG A 9 1.27 -72.04 22.67
N THR A 10 0.53 -72.44 21.64
CA THR A 10 0.81 -72.04 20.25
C THR A 10 0.71 -70.53 20.03
N TRP A 11 -0.06 -69.83 20.87
CA TRP A 11 -0.15 -68.36 20.87
C TRP A 11 1.18 -67.67 21.20
N GLN A 12 2.10 -68.30 21.95
CA GLN A 12 3.35 -67.66 22.38
C GLN A 12 4.27 -67.40 21.19
N ASN A 13 4.42 -68.38 20.30
CA ASN A 13 5.21 -68.23 19.08
C ASN A 13 4.57 -67.22 18.12
N ASN A 14 3.24 -67.21 18.03
CA ASN A 14 2.53 -66.23 17.21
C ASN A 14 2.68 -64.80 17.77
N PHE A 15 2.70 -64.65 19.10
CA PHE A 15 2.91 -63.38 19.78
C PHE A 15 4.33 -62.84 19.60
N LEU A 16 5.35 -63.69 19.78
CA LEU A 16 6.75 -63.32 19.57
C LEU A 16 7.02 -62.95 18.10
N ASN A 17 6.53 -63.75 17.15
CA ASN A 17 6.65 -63.42 15.73
C ASN A 17 5.91 -62.12 15.38
N ARG A 18 4.75 -61.82 15.97
CA ARG A 18 4.04 -60.55 15.74
C ARG A 18 4.76 -59.34 16.31
N ILE A 19 5.52 -59.50 17.40
CA ILE A 19 6.39 -58.46 17.97
C ILE A 19 7.60 -58.22 17.07
N ASP A 20 8.19 -59.26 16.51
CA ASP A 20 9.39 -59.16 15.66
C ASP A 20 9.07 -58.73 14.22
N GLU A 21 7.91 -59.11 13.67
CA GLU A 21 7.50 -58.84 12.28
C GLU A 21 6.61 -57.59 12.12
N ASP A 22 6.36 -56.82 13.18
CA ASP A 22 5.49 -55.63 13.17
C ASP A 22 4.13 -55.91 12.47
N GLY A 23 3.50 -57.06 12.80
CA GLY A 23 2.17 -57.42 12.31
C GLY A 23 1.07 -56.59 12.98
N PRO A 24 -0.20 -56.70 12.52
CA PRO A 24 -1.03 -55.65 11.89
C PRO A 24 -1.19 -54.28 12.61
N TRP A 25 -0.54 -54.07 13.75
CA TRP A 25 -0.53 -52.83 14.53
C TRP A 25 0.77 -52.06 14.30
N THR A 26 0.69 -50.73 14.39
CA THR A 26 1.82 -49.83 14.21
C THR A 26 2.83 -49.95 15.37
N ASN A 27 4.12 -49.84 15.06
CA ASN A 27 5.25 -49.79 16.00
C ASN A 27 4.99 -48.83 17.19
N TRP A 28 5.40 -49.21 18.41
CA TRP A 28 5.22 -48.41 19.63
C TRP A 28 5.82 -47.00 19.53
N ASP A 29 6.98 -46.85 18.90
CA ASP A 29 7.62 -45.57 18.68
C ASP A 29 6.78 -44.67 17.76
N LEU A 30 6.19 -45.26 16.72
CA LEU A 30 5.26 -44.55 15.83
C LEU A 30 3.96 -44.16 16.56
N TYR A 31 3.43 -45.03 17.43
CA TYR A 31 2.31 -44.70 18.29
C TYR A 31 2.65 -43.56 19.25
N HIS A 32 3.79 -43.64 19.94
CA HIS A 32 4.23 -42.62 20.88
C HIS A 32 4.44 -41.27 20.18
N LEU A 33 5.07 -41.29 19.01
CA LEU A 33 5.24 -40.10 18.17
C LEU A 33 3.89 -39.52 17.74
N ALA A 34 2.94 -40.36 17.31
CA ALA A 34 1.59 -39.91 16.95
C ALA A 34 0.84 -39.33 18.16
N TYR A 35 0.95 -39.96 19.34
CA TYR A 35 0.35 -39.49 20.58
C TYR A 35 0.93 -38.15 21.04
N GLU A 36 2.26 -37.99 21.01
CA GLU A 36 2.92 -36.71 21.32
C GLU A 36 2.54 -35.63 20.31
N THR A 37 2.41 -35.99 19.03
CA THR A 37 1.95 -35.08 17.97
C THR A 37 0.52 -34.63 18.27
N GLU A 38 -0.41 -35.55 18.51
CA GLU A 38 -1.80 -35.21 18.86
C GLU A 38 -1.87 -34.37 20.13
N LYS A 39 -1.13 -34.74 21.18
CA LYS A 39 -1.09 -33.98 22.42
C LYS A 39 -0.56 -32.56 22.23
N SER A 40 0.37 -32.35 21.30
CA SER A 40 0.91 -31.03 20.95
C SER A 40 -0.01 -30.22 20.03
N LEU A 41 -0.85 -30.91 19.25
CA LEU A 41 -1.87 -30.31 18.38
C LEU A 41 -3.16 -29.97 19.13
N LEU A 42 -3.40 -30.55 20.31
CA LEU A 42 -4.55 -30.21 21.16
C LEU A 42 -4.52 -28.71 21.51
N VAL A 43 -5.60 -28.02 21.20
CA VAL A 43 -5.84 -26.63 21.60
C VAL A 43 -6.72 -26.68 22.87
N PRO A 44 -6.15 -26.53 24.08
CA PRO A 44 -6.88 -26.78 25.32
C PRO A 44 -7.83 -25.63 25.69
N THR A 45 -7.59 -24.42 25.19
CA THR A 45 -8.39 -23.22 25.47
C THR A 45 -8.56 -22.38 24.21
N PHE A 46 -9.73 -21.75 24.08
CA PHE A 46 -9.97 -20.77 23.00
C PHE A 46 -9.33 -19.40 23.29
N ASP A 47 -8.96 -19.14 24.53
CA ASP A 47 -8.32 -17.90 24.97
C ASP A 47 -6.79 -17.94 24.74
N GLY A 48 -6.26 -16.81 24.28
CA GLY A 48 -4.83 -16.62 24.01
C GLY A 48 -4.36 -17.21 22.67
N LEU A 49 -3.21 -16.73 22.21
CA LEU A 49 -2.61 -17.14 20.93
C LEU A 49 -1.75 -18.41 21.08
N GLN A 50 -1.96 -19.40 20.21
CA GLN A 50 -1.12 -20.58 20.09
C GLN A 50 -0.04 -20.45 19.00
N ALA A 51 -0.32 -19.69 17.94
CA ALA A 51 0.54 -19.50 16.79
C ALA A 51 1.99 -19.11 17.16
N PRO A 52 2.26 -18.20 18.12
CA PRO A 52 3.64 -17.87 18.51
C PRO A 52 4.46 -19.08 18.97
N LYS A 53 3.84 -20.09 19.59
CA LYS A 53 4.53 -21.32 20.04
C LYS A 53 5.03 -22.17 18.86
N HIS A 54 4.42 -22.02 17.69
CA HIS A 54 4.78 -22.74 16.47
C HIS A 54 5.73 -21.94 15.55
N LEU A 55 6.20 -20.77 16.00
CA LEU A 55 7.08 -19.88 15.22
C LEU A 55 8.47 -19.83 15.87
N SER A 56 9.27 -20.87 15.67
CA SER A 56 10.61 -21.02 16.29
C SER A 56 11.64 -19.98 15.85
N HIS A 57 11.49 -19.42 14.65
CA HIS A 57 12.48 -18.52 14.03
C HIS A 57 11.99 -17.06 13.92
N PHE A 58 10.82 -16.75 14.48
CA PHE A 58 10.21 -15.44 14.35
C PHE A 58 9.46 -15.05 15.64
N THR A 59 9.84 -13.94 16.24
CA THR A 59 9.17 -13.37 17.41
C THR A 59 8.33 -12.16 16.98
N PRO A 60 7.00 -12.24 17.02
CA PRO A 60 6.13 -11.09 16.77
C PRO A 60 6.31 -10.00 17.83
N LEU A 61 6.02 -8.76 17.45
CA LEU A 61 6.04 -7.62 18.38
C LEU A 61 4.78 -7.59 19.26
N PRO A 62 4.82 -6.97 20.45
CA PRO A 62 3.67 -6.94 21.37
C PRO A 62 2.37 -6.44 20.72
N HIS A 63 2.41 -5.32 20.01
CA HIS A 63 1.22 -4.77 19.34
C HIS A 63 0.65 -5.74 18.28
N GLN A 64 1.50 -6.53 17.63
CA GLN A 64 1.07 -7.51 16.62
C GLN A 64 0.34 -8.70 17.27
N LEU A 65 0.77 -9.09 18.48
CA LEU A 65 0.08 -10.11 19.27
C LEU A 65 -1.29 -9.58 19.73
N GLU A 66 -1.36 -8.35 20.23
CA GLU A 66 -2.61 -7.71 20.66
C GLU A 66 -3.63 -7.61 19.51
N VAL A 67 -3.19 -7.19 18.33
CA VAL A 67 -4.05 -7.16 17.13
C VAL A 67 -4.59 -8.55 16.80
N ALA A 68 -3.72 -9.56 16.76
CA ALA A 68 -4.16 -10.91 16.45
C ALA A 68 -5.17 -11.43 17.47
N GLN A 69 -4.87 -11.25 18.76
CA GLN A 69 -5.76 -11.66 19.85
C GLN A 69 -7.14 -11.00 19.73
N ASN A 70 -7.19 -9.68 19.55
CA ASN A 70 -8.44 -8.94 19.40
C ASN A 70 -9.27 -9.44 18.19
N VAL A 71 -8.62 -9.66 17.05
CA VAL A 71 -9.32 -10.15 15.85
C VAL A 71 -9.95 -11.53 16.06
N ILE A 72 -9.26 -12.40 16.79
CA ILE A 72 -9.67 -13.78 17.03
C ILE A 72 -10.76 -13.86 18.11
N GLU A 73 -10.57 -13.15 19.22
CA GLU A 73 -11.44 -13.24 20.41
C GLU A 73 -12.67 -12.32 20.31
N GLN A 74 -12.53 -11.12 19.74
CA GLN A 74 -13.60 -10.10 19.76
C GLN A 74 -14.23 -9.88 18.38
N MET A 75 -13.43 -9.87 17.31
CA MET A 75 -13.93 -9.52 15.97
C MET A 75 -14.41 -10.72 15.14
N ASN A 76 -14.31 -11.94 15.68
CA ASN A 76 -14.73 -13.18 15.00
C ASN A 76 -14.08 -13.37 13.61
N GLY A 77 -12.82 -12.96 13.45
CA GLY A 77 -12.06 -13.12 12.20
C GLY A 77 -12.54 -12.25 11.03
N LYS A 78 -13.34 -11.21 11.31
CA LYS A 78 -13.82 -10.24 10.32
C LYS A 78 -13.37 -8.84 10.70
N ALA A 79 -12.20 -8.44 10.22
CA ALA A 79 -11.53 -7.23 10.70
C ALA A 79 -10.90 -6.39 9.57
N ILE A 80 -10.80 -5.10 9.83
CA ILE A 80 -10.02 -4.12 9.08
C ILE A 80 -8.75 -3.82 9.88
N LEU A 81 -7.59 -4.19 9.36
CA LEU A 81 -6.30 -3.83 9.95
C LEU A 81 -5.81 -2.52 9.32
N ALA A 82 -5.93 -1.45 10.08
CA ALA A 82 -5.75 -0.08 9.65
C ALA A 82 -4.43 0.55 10.13
N ASP A 83 -3.47 -0.29 10.52
CA ASP A 83 -2.21 0.13 11.13
C ASP A 83 -1.39 1.04 10.21
N GLU A 84 -0.62 1.94 10.81
CA GLU A 84 0.24 2.89 10.09
C GLU A 84 1.20 2.19 9.11
N VAL A 85 1.63 2.92 8.07
CA VAL A 85 2.58 2.38 7.07
C VAL A 85 3.86 1.93 7.77
N GLY A 86 4.21 0.64 7.60
CA GLY A 86 5.46 0.07 8.10
C GLY A 86 5.39 -0.64 9.45
N LEU A 87 4.22 -0.72 10.11
CA LEU A 87 4.03 -1.42 11.41
C LEU A 87 3.92 -2.95 11.32
N GLY A 88 3.80 -3.50 10.11
CA GLY A 88 3.81 -4.95 9.90
C GLY A 88 2.44 -5.60 9.71
N LYS A 89 1.47 -4.94 9.07
CA LYS A 89 0.17 -5.53 8.67
C LYS A 89 0.25 -6.93 8.05
N THR A 90 1.28 -7.20 7.23
CA THR A 90 1.51 -8.54 6.65
C THR A 90 1.83 -9.58 7.72
N ILE A 91 2.57 -9.20 8.76
CA ILE A 91 2.87 -10.05 9.91
C ILE A 91 1.63 -10.28 10.75
N GLU A 92 0.86 -9.24 11.07
CA GLU A 92 -0.40 -9.36 11.81
C GLU A 92 -1.37 -10.31 11.10
N ALA A 93 -1.57 -10.12 9.80
CA ALA A 93 -2.42 -10.99 8.99
C ALA A 93 -1.88 -12.42 8.90
N GLY A 94 -0.56 -12.60 8.79
CA GLY A 94 0.10 -13.91 8.83
C GLY A 94 -0.07 -14.62 10.17
N LEU A 95 -0.02 -13.88 11.27
CA LEU A 95 -0.22 -14.39 12.62
C LEU A 95 -1.67 -14.85 12.84
N ILE A 96 -2.64 -14.03 12.43
CA ILE A 96 -4.07 -14.39 12.48
C ILE A 96 -4.34 -15.63 11.63
N LEU A 97 -3.80 -15.67 10.41
CA LEU A 97 -3.93 -16.83 9.53
C LEU A 97 -3.32 -18.07 10.18
N LYS A 98 -2.10 -17.99 10.71
CA LYS A 98 -1.42 -19.11 11.36
C LYS A 98 -2.22 -19.63 12.55
N GLU A 99 -2.78 -18.74 13.37
CA GLU A 99 -3.63 -19.12 14.50
C GLU A 99 -4.84 -19.92 14.03
N TYR A 100 -5.58 -19.41 13.03
CA TYR A 100 -6.75 -20.12 12.52
C TYR A 100 -6.41 -21.47 11.88
N MET A 101 -5.23 -21.60 11.27
CA MET A 101 -4.73 -22.89 10.75
C MET A 101 -4.39 -23.86 11.89
N VAL A 102 -3.70 -23.40 12.93
CA VAL A 102 -3.36 -24.22 14.12
C VAL A 102 -4.63 -24.71 14.83
N ARG A 103 -5.67 -23.86 14.88
CA ARG A 103 -6.99 -24.23 15.44
C ARG A 103 -7.84 -25.11 14.51
N GLY A 104 -7.37 -25.46 13.32
CA GLY A 104 -8.12 -26.26 12.34
C GLY A 104 -9.34 -25.55 11.74
N LEU A 105 -9.45 -24.23 11.88
CA LEU A 105 -10.59 -23.43 11.42
C LEU A 105 -10.46 -22.91 9.99
N VAL A 106 -9.23 -22.88 9.48
CA VAL A 106 -8.88 -22.38 8.14
C VAL A 106 -7.94 -23.36 7.45
N LYS A 107 -8.32 -23.79 6.26
CA LYS A 107 -7.47 -24.55 5.33
C LYS A 107 -7.34 -23.83 4.00
N LYS A 108 -8.47 -23.42 3.40
CA LYS A 108 -8.50 -22.81 2.06
C LYS A 108 -8.49 -21.29 2.13
N VAL A 109 -7.45 -20.65 1.59
CA VAL A 109 -7.15 -19.24 1.79
C VAL A 109 -6.88 -18.54 0.46
N LEU A 110 -7.51 -17.38 0.27
CA LEU A 110 -7.23 -16.48 -0.85
C LEU A 110 -6.67 -15.16 -0.34
N ILE A 111 -5.49 -14.80 -0.83
CA ILE A 111 -4.81 -13.54 -0.51
C ILE A 111 -4.75 -12.69 -1.77
N LEU A 112 -5.47 -11.57 -1.78
CA LEU A 112 -5.55 -10.61 -2.88
C LEU A 112 -4.71 -9.38 -2.57
N VAL A 113 -3.64 -9.17 -3.33
CA VAL A 113 -2.66 -8.11 -3.09
C VAL A 113 -2.37 -7.32 -4.37
N PRO A 114 -1.74 -6.13 -4.31
CA PRO A 114 -1.15 -5.51 -5.50
C PRO A 114 -0.19 -6.44 -6.24
N ALA A 115 -0.10 -6.33 -7.56
CA ALA A 115 0.74 -7.22 -8.37
C ALA A 115 2.24 -7.19 -8.01
N SER A 116 2.73 -6.08 -7.44
CA SER A 116 4.11 -5.97 -6.93
C SER A 116 4.34 -6.75 -5.62
N LEU A 117 3.29 -7.02 -4.85
CA LEU A 117 3.36 -7.62 -3.51
C LEU A 117 3.18 -9.13 -3.50
N VAL A 118 2.74 -9.73 -4.61
CA VAL A 118 2.45 -11.18 -4.70
C VAL A 118 3.66 -12.05 -4.34
N SER A 119 4.87 -11.72 -4.82
CA SER A 119 6.11 -12.45 -4.43
C SER A 119 6.41 -12.31 -2.96
N GLN A 120 6.31 -11.09 -2.45
CA GLN A 120 6.68 -10.79 -1.08
C GLN A 120 5.75 -11.50 -0.10
N TRP A 121 4.44 -11.45 -0.31
CA TRP A 121 3.47 -12.14 0.53
C TRP A 121 3.71 -13.65 0.58
N ALA A 122 3.88 -14.29 -0.57
CA ALA A 122 4.17 -15.73 -0.61
C ALA A 122 5.49 -16.04 0.10
N TYR A 123 6.55 -15.27 -0.14
CA TYR A 123 7.85 -15.46 0.51
C TYR A 123 7.75 -15.30 2.04
N GLU A 124 7.10 -14.24 2.53
CA GLU A 124 6.97 -13.99 3.97
C GLU A 124 6.15 -15.08 4.67
N LEU A 125 5.07 -15.57 4.05
CA LEU A 125 4.28 -16.67 4.60
C LEU A 125 5.05 -17.99 4.66
N ASN A 126 5.81 -18.32 3.61
CA ASN A 126 6.61 -19.55 3.58
C ASN A 126 7.78 -19.50 4.57
N THR A 127 8.47 -18.37 4.66
CA THR A 127 9.71 -18.24 5.45
C THR A 127 9.47 -17.94 6.92
N LYS A 128 8.51 -17.06 7.26
CA LYS A 128 8.27 -16.64 8.64
C LYS A 128 7.23 -17.50 9.33
N PHE A 129 6.20 -17.93 8.61
CA PHE A 129 5.03 -18.62 9.18
C PHE A 129 4.96 -20.12 8.85
N PHE A 130 5.87 -20.61 8.00
CA PHE A 130 5.86 -21.98 7.49
C PHE A 130 4.51 -22.36 6.86
N ILE A 131 3.87 -21.39 6.19
CA ILE A 131 2.62 -21.59 5.47
C ILE A 131 2.97 -21.78 3.99
N PRO A 132 2.61 -22.91 3.35
CA PRO A 132 2.93 -23.22 1.96
C PRO A 132 2.08 -22.38 1.00
N ALA A 133 2.32 -21.07 0.97
CA ALA A 133 1.58 -20.12 0.14
C ALA A 133 2.11 -20.14 -1.29
N VAL A 134 1.22 -20.46 -2.24
CA VAL A 134 1.56 -20.49 -3.67
C VAL A 134 1.19 -19.18 -4.32
N ALA A 135 2.19 -18.54 -4.91
CA ALA A 135 1.99 -17.32 -5.66
C ALA A 135 1.41 -17.64 -7.05
N GLN A 136 0.21 -17.18 -7.34
CA GLN A 136 -0.48 -17.48 -8.59
C GLN A 136 0.36 -17.06 -9.81
N LYS A 137 0.62 -18.03 -10.69
CA LYS A 137 1.30 -17.85 -11.99
C LYS A 137 0.27 -17.98 -13.14
N LYS A 138 0.75 -18.04 -14.38
CA LYS A 138 -0.11 -18.14 -15.57
C LYS A 138 -0.88 -19.47 -15.66
N SER A 139 -0.34 -20.55 -15.12
CA SER A 139 -1.00 -21.86 -15.04
C SER A 139 -2.09 -21.84 -13.96
N TYR A 140 -3.22 -22.49 -14.22
CA TYR A 140 -4.41 -22.53 -13.36
C TYR A 140 -4.19 -23.36 -12.10
N SER A 141 -3.38 -22.86 -11.16
CA SER A 141 -3.11 -23.53 -9.88
C SER A 141 -4.14 -23.18 -8.78
N TRP A 142 -5.30 -22.61 -9.15
CA TRP A 142 -6.34 -22.15 -8.22
C TRP A 142 -6.93 -23.25 -7.33
N GLU A 143 -6.91 -24.50 -7.81
CA GLU A 143 -7.49 -25.65 -7.12
C GLU A 143 -6.43 -26.55 -6.47
N GLN A 144 -5.17 -26.40 -6.88
CA GLN A 144 -4.07 -27.31 -6.50
C GLN A 144 -3.42 -26.95 -5.16
N ALA A 145 -3.64 -25.73 -4.68
CA ALA A 145 -3.02 -25.23 -3.45
C ALA A 145 -4.08 -24.73 -2.48
N ASP A 146 -3.88 -25.01 -1.20
CA ASP A 146 -4.75 -24.57 -0.12
C ASP A 146 -4.63 -23.05 0.12
N VAL A 147 -3.42 -22.48 0.01
CA VAL A 147 -3.15 -21.06 0.24
C VAL A 147 -2.63 -20.41 -1.02
N ILE A 148 -3.39 -19.47 -1.59
CA ILE A 148 -3.06 -18.82 -2.86
C ILE A 148 -2.92 -17.32 -2.69
N VAL A 149 -1.81 -16.77 -3.19
CA VAL A 149 -1.55 -15.33 -3.27
C VAL A 149 -1.67 -14.88 -4.71
N SER A 150 -2.58 -13.97 -5.00
CA SER A 150 -2.79 -13.45 -6.35
C SER A 150 -3.04 -11.95 -6.37
N SER A 151 -2.91 -11.35 -7.55
CA SER A 151 -3.34 -9.96 -7.72
C SER A 151 -4.84 -9.89 -8.00
N ILE A 152 -5.52 -8.91 -7.39
CA ILE A 152 -6.96 -8.69 -7.64
C ILE A 152 -7.25 -8.48 -9.14
N ASP A 153 -6.34 -7.81 -9.86
CA ASP A 153 -6.45 -7.58 -11.29
C ASP A 153 -6.36 -8.84 -12.13
N THR A 154 -5.64 -9.86 -11.66
CA THR A 154 -5.56 -11.17 -12.34
C THR A 154 -6.76 -12.03 -11.96
N ALA A 155 -7.10 -12.08 -10.67
CA ALA A 155 -8.20 -12.88 -10.15
C ALA A 155 -9.55 -12.50 -10.79
N LYS A 156 -9.79 -11.21 -11.04
CA LYS A 156 -11.05 -10.72 -11.61
C LYS A 156 -11.21 -10.92 -13.13
N ARG A 157 -10.17 -11.36 -13.85
CA ARG A 157 -10.20 -11.54 -15.32
C ARG A 157 -10.61 -12.96 -15.69
N SER A 158 -11.37 -13.10 -16.77
CA SER A 158 -11.66 -14.42 -17.33
C SER A 158 -10.37 -15.06 -17.89
N PRO A 159 -10.16 -16.38 -17.72
CA PRO A 159 -11.06 -17.36 -17.10
C PRO A 159 -10.84 -17.56 -15.58
N HIS A 160 -9.89 -16.85 -14.97
CA HIS A 160 -9.61 -16.97 -13.53
C HIS A 160 -10.81 -16.60 -12.65
N ARG A 161 -11.57 -15.57 -13.05
CA ARG A 161 -12.72 -15.07 -12.30
C ARG A 161 -13.71 -16.17 -11.97
N ASP A 162 -14.08 -16.97 -12.96
CA ASP A 162 -15.15 -17.94 -12.81
C ASP A 162 -14.69 -19.13 -11.95
N ILE A 163 -13.42 -19.53 -12.06
CA ILE A 163 -12.79 -20.50 -11.16
C ILE A 163 -12.78 -19.98 -9.72
N VAL A 164 -12.26 -18.76 -9.50
CA VAL A 164 -12.10 -18.19 -8.17
C VAL A 164 -13.45 -18.00 -7.46
N LEU A 165 -14.50 -17.59 -8.17
CA LEU A 165 -15.84 -17.40 -7.60
C LEU A 165 -16.56 -18.71 -7.26
N ASN A 166 -16.21 -19.81 -7.93
CA ASN A 166 -16.81 -21.12 -7.66
C ASN A 166 -16.21 -21.82 -6.44
N LEU A 167 -15.02 -21.39 -5.99
CA LEU A 167 -14.35 -21.94 -4.82
C LEU A 167 -14.88 -21.32 -3.52
N GLU A 168 -14.89 -22.13 -2.46
CA GLU A 168 -15.21 -21.70 -1.10
C GLU A 168 -13.93 -21.49 -0.31
N TYR A 169 -13.79 -20.33 0.31
CA TYR A 169 -12.61 -19.97 1.10
C TYR A 169 -12.97 -19.86 2.58
N ASP A 170 -12.11 -20.41 3.43
CA ASP A 170 -12.23 -20.24 4.88
C ASP A 170 -11.80 -18.83 5.27
N LEU A 171 -10.74 -18.31 4.66
CA LEU A 171 -10.23 -16.96 4.93
C LEU A 171 -9.88 -16.22 3.63
N ILE A 172 -10.33 -14.98 3.52
CA ILE A 172 -9.90 -14.06 2.47
C ILE A 172 -9.17 -12.87 3.07
N ILE A 173 -7.94 -12.63 2.61
CA ILE A 173 -7.14 -11.48 2.99
C ILE A 173 -7.03 -10.56 1.78
N ILE A 174 -7.40 -9.28 1.94
CA ILE A 174 -7.26 -8.28 0.88
C ILE A 174 -6.34 -7.17 1.38
N ASP A 175 -5.19 -7.05 0.74
CA ASP A 175 -4.22 -5.98 1.01
C ASP A 175 -4.48 -4.74 0.14
N GLU A 176 -4.10 -3.57 0.65
CA GLU A 176 -4.45 -2.27 0.09
C GLU A 176 -5.96 -2.11 -0.17
N ALA A 177 -6.77 -2.45 0.84
CA ALA A 177 -8.23 -2.43 0.79
C ALA A 177 -8.83 -1.04 0.49
N HIS A 178 -8.03 0.03 0.58
CA HIS A 178 -8.42 1.35 0.07
C HIS A 178 -8.82 1.32 -1.43
N LYS A 179 -8.39 0.32 -2.20
CA LYS A 179 -8.82 0.12 -3.60
C LYS A 179 -10.27 -0.41 -3.74
N LEU A 180 -10.92 -0.76 -2.64
CA LEU A 180 -12.30 -1.28 -2.57
C LEU A 180 -13.32 -0.29 -1.99
N LYS A 181 -12.95 0.99 -1.86
CA LYS A 181 -13.81 2.02 -1.27
C LYS A 181 -15.06 2.35 -2.09
N ASN A 182 -15.01 2.15 -3.41
CA ASN A 182 -16.08 2.51 -4.33
C ASN A 182 -16.84 1.26 -4.82
N ASN A 183 -18.12 1.16 -4.45
CA ASN A 183 -19.01 0.06 -4.79
C ASN A 183 -19.30 -0.11 -6.30
N LYS A 184 -19.09 0.94 -7.11
CA LYS A 184 -19.28 0.91 -8.58
C LYS A 184 -18.10 0.26 -9.31
N THR A 185 -17.03 -0.07 -8.60
CA THR A 185 -15.82 -0.63 -9.24
C THR A 185 -15.94 -2.13 -9.45
N LYS A 186 -15.37 -2.62 -10.55
CA LYS A 186 -15.24 -4.07 -10.81
C LYS A 186 -14.46 -4.81 -9.71
N ASN A 187 -13.57 -4.11 -9.01
CA ASN A 187 -12.81 -4.69 -7.89
C ASN A 187 -13.74 -4.97 -6.70
N TYR A 188 -14.60 -4.01 -6.35
CA TYR A 188 -15.58 -4.17 -5.30
C TYR A 188 -16.59 -5.28 -5.63
N GLU A 189 -17.17 -5.24 -6.84
CA GLU A 189 -18.11 -6.26 -7.32
C GLU A 189 -17.51 -7.67 -7.23
N PHE A 190 -16.25 -7.82 -7.64
CA PHE A 190 -15.54 -9.09 -7.53
C PHE A 190 -15.34 -9.51 -6.06
N ALA A 191 -14.86 -8.63 -5.20
CA ALA A 191 -14.63 -8.91 -3.78
C ALA A 191 -15.92 -9.25 -3.01
N GLN A 192 -17.05 -8.64 -3.39
CA GLN A 192 -18.36 -8.88 -2.80
C GLN A 192 -18.90 -10.27 -3.13
N ARG A 193 -18.61 -10.80 -4.32
CA ARG A 193 -19.09 -12.13 -4.78
C ARG A 193 -18.28 -13.31 -4.23
N LEU A 194 -17.15 -13.07 -3.58
CA LEU A 194 -16.32 -14.14 -3.03
C LEU A 194 -17.00 -14.80 -1.82
N LYS A 195 -17.13 -16.12 -1.87
CA LYS A 195 -17.61 -16.93 -0.74
C LYS A 195 -16.52 -17.04 0.33
N LYS A 196 -16.82 -16.58 1.55
CA LYS A 196 -15.84 -16.50 2.64
C LYS A 196 -16.46 -16.68 4.02
N LYS A 197 -15.77 -17.42 4.90
CA LYS A 197 -16.12 -17.54 6.32
C LYS A 197 -15.51 -16.39 7.15
N PHE A 198 -14.20 -16.19 7.02
CA PHE A 198 -13.43 -15.12 7.63
C PHE A 198 -12.91 -14.13 6.58
N CYS A 199 -12.67 -12.88 6.97
CA CYS A 199 -12.18 -11.86 6.04
C CYS A 199 -11.34 -10.79 6.74
N LEU A 200 -10.14 -10.54 6.22
CA LEU A 200 -9.25 -9.47 6.69
C LEU A 200 -9.04 -8.45 5.58
N LEU A 201 -9.28 -7.19 5.88
CA LEU A 201 -9.02 -6.06 5.00
C LEU A 201 -7.83 -5.27 5.56
N LEU A 202 -6.73 -5.19 4.82
CA LEU A 202 -5.52 -4.51 5.25
C LEU A 202 -5.40 -3.18 4.51
N THR A 203 -5.20 -2.10 5.23
CA THR A 203 -5.01 -0.78 4.63
C THR A 203 -4.19 0.11 5.56
N ALA A 204 -3.33 0.96 5.00
CA ALA A 204 -2.68 2.00 5.79
C ALA A 204 -3.56 3.25 5.94
N THR A 205 -4.60 3.36 5.11
CA THR A 205 -5.55 4.48 5.08
C THR A 205 -6.96 3.94 5.20
N PRO A 206 -7.48 3.78 6.43
CA PRO A 206 -8.74 3.09 6.66
C PRO A 206 -9.90 3.70 5.89
N VAL A 207 -10.01 5.03 5.81
CA VAL A 207 -11.19 5.72 5.24
C VAL A 207 -10.78 7.10 4.74
N GLN A 208 -11.20 7.48 3.52
CA GLN A 208 -11.11 8.85 3.02
C GLN A 208 -12.50 9.48 3.12
N ASN A 209 -12.78 10.07 4.29
CA ASN A 209 -13.76 11.13 4.49
C ASN A 209 -15.22 10.87 4.11
N LYS A 210 -15.62 9.62 3.82
CA LYS A 210 -17.00 9.34 3.49
C LYS A 210 -17.54 8.09 4.16
N ILE A 211 -18.76 8.26 4.67
CA ILE A 211 -19.57 7.23 5.31
C ILE A 211 -19.87 6.10 4.33
N ASP A 212 -20.00 6.40 3.03
CA ASP A 212 -20.19 5.40 1.97
C ASP A 212 -18.98 4.46 1.85
N GLU A 213 -17.75 4.94 2.01
CA GLU A 213 -16.54 4.11 1.98
C GLU A 213 -16.51 3.13 3.16
N ILE A 214 -16.82 3.62 4.37
CA ILE A 214 -16.93 2.78 5.57
C ILE A 214 -18.02 1.74 5.35
N PHE A 215 -19.19 2.18 4.90
CA PHE A 215 -20.33 1.31 4.61
C PHE A 215 -19.91 0.20 3.63
N ASN A 216 -19.21 0.54 2.55
CA ASN A 216 -18.73 -0.41 1.56
C ASN A 216 -17.75 -1.42 2.16
N LEU A 217 -16.74 -0.98 2.93
CA LEU A 217 -15.75 -1.87 3.54
C LEU A 217 -16.37 -2.79 4.59
N VAL A 218 -17.24 -2.25 5.45
CA VAL A 218 -17.93 -3.04 6.48
C VAL A 218 -18.94 -4.00 5.84
N SER A 219 -19.63 -3.59 4.77
CA SER A 219 -20.53 -4.46 4.00
C SER A 219 -19.79 -5.63 3.36
N LEU A 220 -18.53 -5.45 2.95
CA LEU A 220 -17.69 -6.56 2.48
C LEU A 220 -17.33 -7.54 3.59
N LEU A 221 -17.21 -7.10 4.84
CA LEU A 221 -16.92 -7.96 5.99
C LEU A 221 -18.17 -8.69 6.49
N LYS A 222 -19.27 -7.94 6.68
CA LYS A 222 -20.54 -8.43 7.21
C LYS A 222 -21.70 -7.93 6.33
N PRO A 223 -22.02 -8.64 5.23
CA PRO A 223 -23.14 -8.29 4.36
C PRO A 223 -24.45 -8.17 5.15
N GLY A 224 -25.17 -7.05 4.97
CA GLY A 224 -26.46 -6.80 5.62
C GLY A 224 -26.39 -6.25 7.06
N HIS A 225 -25.23 -6.22 7.71
CA HIS A 225 -25.10 -5.74 9.09
C HIS A 225 -25.44 -4.25 9.27
N LEU A 226 -25.21 -3.45 8.23
CA LEU A 226 -25.47 -2.01 8.24
C LEU A 226 -26.80 -1.62 7.60
N GLY A 227 -27.61 -2.59 7.18
CA GLY A 227 -28.85 -2.34 6.44
C GLY A 227 -28.61 -1.76 5.04
N ASN A 228 -29.54 -0.91 4.58
CA ASN A 228 -29.48 -0.28 3.26
C ASN A 228 -28.59 0.96 3.28
N GLN A 229 -27.83 1.17 2.19
CA GLN A 229 -26.94 2.32 2.04
C GLN A 229 -27.68 3.65 2.23
N SER A 230 -28.85 3.82 1.62
CA SER A 230 -29.63 5.06 1.73
C SER A 230 -30.03 5.38 3.18
N ASN A 231 -30.44 4.38 3.95
CA ASN A 231 -30.84 4.57 5.35
C ASN A 231 -29.61 4.86 6.22
N PHE A 232 -28.48 4.21 5.94
CA PHE A 232 -27.22 4.45 6.65
C PHE A 232 -26.69 5.86 6.38
N GLU A 233 -26.74 6.31 5.12
CA GLU A 233 -26.39 7.68 4.75
C GLU A 233 -27.36 8.69 5.36
N GLU A 234 -28.66 8.43 5.38
CA GLU A 234 -29.64 9.33 5.99
C GLU A 234 -29.42 9.47 7.50
N TYR A 235 -29.12 8.36 8.19
CA TYR A 235 -28.88 8.36 9.64
C TYR A 235 -27.55 9.03 10.02
N TYR A 236 -26.45 8.74 9.31
CA TYR A 236 -25.11 9.20 9.69
C TYR A 236 -24.60 10.43 8.90
N ALA A 237 -25.19 10.78 7.75
CA ALA A 237 -24.78 11.90 6.89
C ALA A 237 -25.70 13.13 6.98
N SER A 238 -26.74 13.11 7.82
CA SER A 238 -27.64 14.25 7.97
C SER A 238 -26.91 15.50 8.51
N LYS A 239 -27.35 16.70 8.09
CA LYS A 239 -26.79 17.99 8.52
C LYS A 239 -26.95 18.28 10.02
N ASN A 240 -27.74 17.48 10.74
CA ASN A 240 -27.96 17.55 12.18
C ASN A 240 -27.30 16.33 12.87
N ARG A 241 -26.00 16.09 12.62
CA ARG A 241 -25.25 15.11 13.41
C ARG A 241 -25.33 15.47 14.89
N SER A 242 -25.92 14.57 15.68
CA SER A 242 -25.83 14.61 17.13
C SER A 242 -24.50 13.97 17.57
N ALA A 243 -23.96 14.39 18.71
CA ALA A 243 -22.77 13.75 19.29
C ALA A 243 -22.97 12.22 19.48
N GLU A 244 -24.20 11.82 19.80
CA GLU A 244 -24.63 10.42 19.96
C GLU A 244 -24.48 9.61 18.67
N SER A 245 -24.86 10.16 17.52
CA SER A 245 -24.72 9.47 16.22
C SER A 245 -23.27 9.24 15.79
N ASP A 246 -22.36 10.14 16.19
CA ASP A 246 -20.92 9.99 15.93
C ASP A 246 -20.27 8.98 16.89
N GLU A 247 -20.70 8.91 18.15
CA GLU A 247 -20.26 7.87 19.09
C GLU A 247 -20.71 6.47 18.67
N ASP A 248 -21.96 6.33 18.23
CA ASP A 248 -22.49 5.07 17.71
C ASP A 248 -21.72 4.59 16.47
N LEU A 249 -21.40 5.52 15.55
CA LEU A 249 -20.59 5.22 14.38
C LEU A 249 -19.16 4.79 14.80
N LYS A 250 -18.54 5.49 15.74
CA LYS A 250 -17.22 5.13 16.28
C LYS A 250 -17.24 3.75 16.93
N ALA A 251 -18.25 3.45 17.73
CA ALA A 251 -18.42 2.14 18.37
C ALA A 251 -18.59 1.02 17.34
N LEU A 252 -19.36 1.27 16.28
CA LEU A 252 -19.56 0.33 15.18
C LEU A 252 -18.28 0.04 14.41
N ILE A 253 -17.49 1.08 14.14
CA ILE A 253 -16.20 0.97 13.46
C ILE A 253 -15.19 0.22 14.35
N ASN A 254 -15.12 0.55 15.64
CA ASN A 254 -14.19 -0.08 16.58
C ASN A 254 -14.47 -1.59 16.78
N LYS A 255 -15.71 -2.04 16.55
CA LYS A 255 -16.05 -3.48 16.56
C LYS A 255 -15.45 -4.28 15.40
N VAL A 256 -15.03 -3.61 14.32
CA VAL A 256 -14.55 -4.27 13.09
C VAL A 256 -13.20 -3.74 12.60
N MET A 257 -12.61 -2.73 13.24
CA MET A 257 -11.36 -2.10 12.83
C MET A 257 -10.38 -1.99 13.99
N VAL A 258 -9.14 -2.40 13.74
CA VAL A 258 -8.00 -2.20 14.64
C VAL A 258 -7.03 -1.22 13.99
N ARG A 259 -6.51 -0.26 14.78
CA ARG A 259 -5.57 0.76 14.29
C ARG A 259 -4.50 1.09 15.33
N ASN A 260 -3.26 0.75 15.01
CA ASN A 260 -2.07 1.19 15.75
C ASN A 260 -1.31 2.30 15.04
N ARG A 261 -0.67 3.16 15.83
CA ARG A 261 0.21 4.25 15.39
C ARG A 261 1.60 4.06 15.96
N ARG A 262 2.64 4.55 15.29
CA ARG A 262 4.05 4.35 15.72
C ARG A 262 4.33 4.78 17.16
N HIS A 263 3.78 5.92 17.59
CA HIS A 263 3.98 6.42 18.96
C HIS A 263 3.36 5.51 20.04
N ASN A 264 2.35 4.70 19.70
CA ASN A 264 1.71 3.77 20.64
C ASN A 264 2.48 2.46 20.81
N THR A 265 3.42 2.14 19.91
CA THR A 265 4.07 0.82 19.89
C THR A 265 5.25 0.68 20.84
N GLY A 266 5.76 1.78 21.43
CA GLY A 266 6.94 1.76 22.30
C GLY A 266 8.25 1.38 21.60
N ILE A 267 8.25 1.26 20.26
CA ILE A 267 9.41 0.90 19.45
C ILE A 267 10.23 2.15 19.18
N ASP A 268 11.55 2.06 19.36
CA ASP A 268 12.46 3.12 18.95
C ASP A 268 12.64 3.10 17.43
N TRP A 269 12.34 4.23 16.79
CA TRP A 269 12.36 4.36 15.34
C TRP A 269 13.58 5.18 14.91
N PRO A 270 14.29 4.77 13.84
CA PRO A 270 15.36 5.59 13.29
C PRO A 270 14.81 6.98 12.92
N LYS A 271 15.62 8.01 13.10
CA LYS A 271 15.19 9.39 12.88
C LYS A 271 14.98 9.65 11.39
N ARG A 272 14.04 10.55 11.10
CA ARG A 272 13.79 11.06 9.75
C ARG A 272 14.51 12.40 9.60
N HIS A 273 15.40 12.50 8.63
CA HIS A 273 16.07 13.74 8.24
C HIS A 273 15.54 14.21 6.91
N VAL A 274 14.58 15.13 6.96
CA VAL A 274 13.93 15.68 5.79
C VAL A 274 14.66 16.96 5.36
N ARG A 275 15.17 17.00 4.14
CA ARG A 275 15.87 18.16 3.54
C ARG A 275 15.19 18.56 2.25
N THR A 276 14.88 19.85 2.14
CA THR A 276 14.42 20.46 0.89
C THR A 276 15.62 20.94 0.11
N ILE A 277 15.70 20.54 -1.16
CA ILE A 277 16.75 21.00 -2.07
C ILE A 277 16.10 21.79 -3.19
N PHE A 278 16.33 23.09 -3.17
CA PHE A 278 15.85 23.98 -4.23
C PHE A 278 16.73 23.89 -5.47
N VAL A 279 16.08 23.84 -6.62
CA VAL A 279 16.73 23.82 -7.94
C VAL A 279 16.33 25.08 -8.70
N GLU A 280 17.29 25.70 -9.38
CA GLU A 280 17.04 26.81 -10.28
C GLU A 280 17.07 26.30 -11.72
N PHE A 281 16.10 26.75 -12.53
CA PHE A 281 16.12 26.44 -13.95
C PHE A 281 17.24 27.19 -14.65
N ASN A 282 17.79 26.56 -15.69
CA ASN A 282 18.57 27.30 -16.67
C ASN A 282 17.65 28.17 -17.56
N GLU A 283 18.25 29.08 -18.32
CA GLU A 283 17.50 30.03 -19.16
C GLU A 283 16.57 29.33 -20.16
N GLN A 284 16.99 28.21 -20.73
CA GLN A 284 16.19 27.45 -21.71
C GLN A 284 15.01 26.71 -21.05
N GLU A 285 15.21 26.10 -19.89
CA GLU A 285 14.17 25.46 -19.10
C GLU A 285 13.14 26.50 -18.62
N GLN A 286 13.60 27.66 -18.15
CA GLN A 286 12.73 28.76 -17.74
C GLN A 286 11.91 29.29 -18.91
N ALA A 287 12.53 29.46 -20.09
CA ALA A 287 11.85 29.90 -21.30
C ALA A 287 10.78 28.89 -21.77
N LEU A 288 11.03 27.59 -21.64
CA LEU A 288 10.03 26.55 -21.92
C LEU A 288 8.88 26.62 -20.92
N TYR A 289 9.18 26.74 -19.63
CA TYR A 289 8.17 26.81 -18.58
C TYR A 289 7.25 28.04 -18.73
N ASN A 290 7.84 29.21 -18.98
CA ASN A 290 7.10 30.46 -19.19
C ASN A 290 6.18 30.38 -20.42
N ASP A 291 6.59 29.73 -21.50
CA ASP A 291 5.74 29.52 -22.67
C ASP A 291 4.57 28.60 -22.37
N ILE A 292 4.80 27.50 -21.62
CA ILE A 292 3.71 26.61 -21.17
C ILE A 292 2.73 27.37 -20.28
N GLU A 293 3.22 28.30 -19.46
CA GLU A 293 2.39 29.16 -18.61
C GLU A 293 1.56 30.18 -19.38
N ASN A 294 2.15 30.78 -20.41
CA ASN A 294 1.49 31.79 -21.23
C ASN A 294 0.58 31.19 -22.33
N TRP A 295 0.63 29.88 -22.55
CA TRP A 295 -0.21 29.21 -23.54
C TRP A 295 -1.70 29.30 -23.18
N ARG A 296 -2.42 30.23 -23.83
CA ARG A 296 -3.86 30.46 -23.72
C ARG A 296 -4.48 30.49 -25.10
N GLY A 297 -5.17 29.44 -25.51
CA GLY A 297 -5.80 29.31 -26.83
C GLY A 297 -7.18 28.65 -26.76
N GLN A 298 -8.04 28.90 -27.75
CA GLN A 298 -9.38 28.26 -27.86
C GLN A 298 -9.29 26.74 -28.09
N ASP A 299 -8.19 26.27 -28.71
CA ASP A 299 -7.79 24.85 -28.80
C ASP A 299 -6.68 24.46 -27.79
N ALA A 300 -6.26 25.39 -26.93
CA ALA A 300 -5.26 25.08 -25.91
C ALA A 300 -5.85 23.97 -25.04
N PHE A 301 -5.14 22.83 -24.99
CA PHE A 301 -5.30 21.72 -24.05
C PHE A 301 -6.46 21.98 -23.07
N THR A 302 -7.69 21.68 -23.51
CA THR A 302 -8.95 22.36 -23.07
C THR A 302 -9.36 22.18 -21.61
N SER A 303 -8.49 21.59 -20.79
CA SER A 303 -8.63 21.58 -19.34
C SER A 303 -7.41 22.22 -18.68
N ALA A 304 -7.65 23.11 -17.71
CA ALA A 304 -6.62 23.63 -16.81
C ALA A 304 -5.80 22.51 -16.12
N PHE A 305 -6.35 21.30 -16.06
CA PHE A 305 -5.67 20.08 -15.62
C PHE A 305 -4.46 19.71 -16.50
N SER A 306 -4.52 20.00 -17.80
CA SER A 306 -3.49 19.59 -18.74
C SER A 306 -2.31 20.57 -18.80
N SER A 307 -2.55 21.87 -18.64
CA SER A 307 -1.48 22.87 -18.53
C SER A 307 -0.68 22.68 -17.24
N LEU A 308 -1.36 22.42 -16.12
CA LEU A 308 -0.71 22.08 -14.85
C LEU A 308 0.14 20.81 -14.96
N THR A 309 -0.35 19.80 -15.68
CA THR A 309 0.40 18.57 -15.93
C THR A 309 1.69 18.84 -16.72
N LEU A 310 1.62 19.65 -17.80
CA LEU A 310 2.80 20.01 -18.60
C LEU A 310 3.79 20.87 -17.81
N LYS A 311 3.33 21.81 -16.97
CA LYS A 311 4.21 22.58 -16.07
C LYS A 311 5.01 21.67 -15.15
N ARG A 312 4.37 20.63 -14.58
CA ARG A 312 5.05 19.64 -13.73
C ARG A 312 6.01 18.75 -14.52
N GLU A 313 5.62 18.34 -15.73
CA GLU A 313 6.52 17.59 -16.62
C GLU A 313 7.77 18.42 -16.95
N ALA A 314 7.62 19.73 -17.20
CA ALA A 314 8.73 20.65 -17.46
C ALA A 314 9.67 20.77 -16.26
N CYS A 315 9.14 20.75 -15.03
CA CYS A 315 9.97 20.68 -13.82
C CYS A 315 10.68 19.33 -13.63
N SER A 316 10.18 18.27 -14.25
CA SER A 316 10.77 16.93 -14.15
C SER A 316 11.86 16.72 -15.20
N SER A 317 11.50 16.74 -16.49
CA SER A 317 12.43 16.60 -17.60
C SER A 317 11.83 17.08 -18.92
N ARG A 318 12.69 17.53 -19.84
CA ARG A 318 12.26 17.88 -21.20
C ARG A 318 11.66 16.70 -21.95
N GLU A 319 12.12 15.48 -21.67
CA GLU A 319 11.61 14.24 -22.24
C GLU A 319 10.15 13.97 -21.83
N ALA A 320 9.76 14.34 -20.61
CA ALA A 320 8.39 14.18 -20.14
C ALA A 320 7.44 15.07 -20.94
N VAL A 321 7.79 16.36 -21.11
CA VAL A 321 7.01 17.32 -21.92
C VAL A 321 6.92 16.84 -23.37
N TYR A 322 8.05 16.47 -23.97
CA TYR A 322 8.10 15.96 -25.35
C TYR A 322 7.14 14.78 -25.56
N TYR A 323 7.20 13.79 -24.66
CA TYR A 323 6.41 12.58 -24.78
C TYR A 323 4.91 12.88 -24.67
N SER A 324 4.51 13.76 -23.76
CA SER A 324 3.11 14.15 -23.58
C SER A 324 2.58 14.96 -24.75
N LEU A 325 3.33 15.93 -25.28
CA LEU A 325 2.96 16.68 -26.47
C LEU A 325 2.82 15.76 -27.69
N LYS A 326 3.80 14.87 -27.92
CA LYS A 326 3.76 13.91 -29.03
C LYS A 326 2.52 13.01 -28.96
N LYS A 327 2.27 12.41 -27.79
CA LYS A 327 1.11 11.53 -27.57
C LYS A 327 -0.22 12.27 -27.73
N HIS A 328 -0.27 13.54 -27.34
CA HIS A 328 -1.47 14.38 -27.54
C HIS A 328 -1.76 14.55 -29.03
N VAL A 329 -0.75 14.94 -29.82
CA VAL A 329 -0.88 15.11 -31.28
C VAL A 329 -1.29 13.81 -31.95
N GLU A 330 -0.61 12.69 -31.64
CA GLU A 330 -0.93 11.37 -32.20
C GLU A 330 -2.36 10.92 -31.88
N LYS A 331 -2.86 11.23 -30.68
CA LYS A 331 -4.23 10.91 -30.28
C LYS A 331 -5.24 11.74 -31.08
N ARG A 332 -5.02 13.05 -31.21
CA ARG A 332 -5.91 13.96 -31.95
C ARG A 332 -5.96 13.64 -33.45
N GLN A 333 -4.82 13.32 -34.05
CA GLN A 333 -4.75 12.88 -35.45
C GLN A 333 -5.53 11.58 -35.71
N LYS A 334 -5.57 10.67 -34.74
CA LYS A 334 -6.38 9.44 -34.83
C LYS A 334 -7.87 9.68 -34.63
N GLU A 335 -8.24 10.65 -33.80
CA GLU A 335 -9.64 10.99 -33.51
C GLU A 335 -10.26 11.89 -34.60
N ASN A 336 -9.44 12.69 -35.29
CA ASN A 336 -9.87 13.58 -36.35
C ASN A 336 -8.82 13.63 -37.47
N GLU A 337 -9.15 13.04 -38.63
CA GLU A 337 -8.26 12.99 -39.81
C GLU A 337 -7.89 14.38 -40.34
N HIS A 338 -8.70 15.41 -40.07
CA HIS A 338 -8.45 16.80 -40.46
C HIS A 338 -7.92 17.65 -39.29
N TYR A 339 -7.32 17.03 -38.28
CA TYR A 339 -6.73 17.75 -37.15
C TYR A 339 -5.58 18.65 -37.60
N ILE A 340 -5.79 19.96 -37.47
CA ILE A 340 -4.75 20.98 -37.66
C ILE A 340 -4.00 21.10 -36.33
N LYS A 341 -2.70 20.82 -36.37
CA LYS A 341 -1.83 20.93 -35.20
C LYS A 341 -1.69 22.40 -34.80
N ASP A 342 -1.81 22.68 -33.49
CA ASP A 342 -1.53 24.01 -32.94
C ASP A 342 -0.06 24.38 -33.21
N PRO A 343 0.24 25.50 -33.92
CA PRO A 343 1.60 25.96 -34.16
C PRO A 343 2.42 26.15 -32.89
N HIS A 344 1.76 26.43 -31.75
CA HIS A 344 2.43 26.58 -30.45
C HIS A 344 3.10 25.28 -30.00
N ILE A 345 2.59 24.11 -30.41
CA ILE A 345 3.23 22.83 -30.09
C ILE A 345 4.58 22.70 -30.81
N ASP A 346 4.70 23.20 -32.05
CA ASP A 346 5.97 23.19 -32.77
C ASP A 346 7.01 24.12 -32.13
N VAL A 347 6.59 25.29 -31.65
CA VAL A 347 7.45 26.20 -30.87
C VAL A 347 7.98 25.52 -29.60
N LEU A 348 7.11 24.85 -28.84
CA LEU A 348 7.52 24.12 -27.64
C LEU A 348 8.47 22.96 -27.96
N MET A 349 8.21 22.21 -29.04
CA MET A 349 9.10 21.12 -29.48
C MET A 349 10.48 21.63 -29.88
N ASP A 350 10.56 22.78 -30.54
CA ASP A 350 11.84 23.41 -30.89
C ASP A 350 12.61 23.83 -29.63
N LYS A 351 11.95 24.51 -28.68
CA LYS A 351 12.56 24.87 -27.39
C LYS A 351 13.07 23.65 -26.62
N ILE A 352 12.31 22.55 -26.61
CA ILE A 352 12.72 21.29 -25.97
C ILE A 352 14.05 20.77 -26.54
N ASN A 353 14.24 20.83 -27.86
CA ASN A 353 15.46 20.35 -28.51
C ASN A 353 16.69 21.19 -28.16
N HIS A 354 16.49 22.47 -27.82
CA HIS A 354 17.57 23.41 -27.48
C HIS A 354 17.97 23.38 -25.99
N ILE A 355 17.29 22.61 -25.15
CA ILE A 355 17.67 22.46 -23.72
C ILE A 355 18.84 21.46 -23.61
N PRO A 356 20.05 21.92 -23.24
CA PRO A 356 21.26 21.11 -23.31
C PRO A 356 21.35 20.08 -22.17
N PHE A 357 20.95 20.46 -20.97
CA PHE A 357 20.99 19.63 -19.76
C PHE A 357 19.82 19.96 -18.84
N ASN A 358 19.50 19.03 -17.95
CA ASN A 358 18.43 19.20 -16.98
C ASN A 358 18.97 19.60 -15.61
N SER A 359 18.54 20.76 -15.10
CA SER A 359 19.11 21.33 -13.86
C SER A 359 18.82 20.47 -12.64
N LYS A 360 17.67 19.80 -12.63
CA LYS A 360 17.23 18.94 -11.53
C LYS A 360 17.99 17.61 -11.49
N ALA A 361 18.27 17.01 -12.66
CA ALA A 361 19.11 15.84 -12.78
C ALA A 361 20.56 16.12 -12.36
N ASN A 362 21.11 17.29 -12.73
CA ASN A 362 22.42 17.72 -12.23
C ASN A 362 22.43 17.80 -10.69
N LYS A 363 21.40 18.40 -10.08
CA LYS A 363 21.32 18.49 -8.62
C LYS A 363 21.17 17.12 -7.96
N ALA A 364 20.39 16.22 -8.56
CA ALA A 364 20.28 14.84 -8.08
C ALA A 364 21.64 14.11 -8.15
N LEU A 365 22.43 14.32 -9.20
CA LEU A 365 23.77 13.74 -9.33
C LEU A 365 24.74 14.26 -8.27
N GLU A 366 24.73 15.57 -7.99
CA GLU A 366 25.52 16.16 -6.90
C GLU A 366 25.20 15.48 -5.57
N LEU A 367 23.91 15.37 -5.22
CA LEU A 367 23.47 14.72 -3.99
C LEU A 367 23.88 13.26 -3.92
N ILE A 368 23.74 12.51 -5.02
CA ILE A 368 24.13 11.09 -5.05
C ILE A 368 25.64 10.94 -4.80
N LYS A 369 26.46 11.80 -5.41
CA LYS A 369 27.92 11.80 -5.21
C LYS A 369 28.31 12.20 -3.78
N GLU A 370 27.58 13.13 -3.16
CA GLU A 370 27.80 13.53 -1.76
C GLU A 370 27.39 12.44 -0.76
N ILE A 371 26.32 11.69 -1.06
CA ILE A 371 25.81 10.63 -0.18
C ILE A 371 26.75 9.42 -0.19
N ASP A 372 27.29 9.05 -1.35
CA ASP A 372 28.17 7.88 -1.55
C ASP A 372 27.62 6.56 -0.97
N ASP A 373 26.31 6.39 -1.04
CA ASP A 373 25.58 5.19 -0.60
C ASP A 373 24.44 4.90 -1.58
N LYS A 374 23.64 3.86 -1.30
CA LYS A 374 22.45 3.51 -2.06
C LYS A 374 21.38 4.58 -1.94
N VAL A 375 20.82 4.97 -3.08
CA VAL A 375 19.78 6.00 -3.17
C VAL A 375 18.58 5.50 -3.95
N VAL A 376 17.39 5.76 -3.44
CA VAL A 376 16.13 5.55 -4.17
C VAL A 376 15.62 6.88 -4.70
N ILE A 377 15.47 6.98 -6.02
CA ILE A 377 14.86 8.14 -6.67
C ILE A 377 13.41 7.81 -7.02
N PHE A 378 12.46 8.64 -6.57
CA PHE A 378 11.07 8.56 -7.00
C PHE A 378 10.74 9.66 -8.01
N THR A 379 10.22 9.25 -9.18
CA THR A 379 9.70 10.13 -10.23
C THR A 379 8.28 9.74 -10.61
N GLU A 380 7.46 10.68 -11.06
CA GLU A 380 6.12 10.38 -11.57
C GLU A 380 6.15 9.92 -13.02
N TYR A 381 7.13 10.40 -13.80
CA TYR A 381 7.13 10.27 -15.25
C TYR A 381 8.11 9.20 -15.74
N ARG A 382 7.61 8.31 -16.61
CA ARG A 382 8.44 7.26 -17.23
C ARG A 382 9.54 7.84 -18.11
N ALA A 383 9.26 8.96 -18.78
CA ALA A 383 10.24 9.64 -19.62
C ALA A 383 11.42 10.15 -18.78
N SER A 384 11.13 10.82 -17.65
CA SER A 384 12.13 11.25 -16.67
C SER A 384 12.93 10.08 -16.10
N GLN A 385 12.29 8.94 -15.79
CA GLN A 385 13.01 7.73 -15.35
C GLN A 385 14.05 7.26 -16.39
N MET A 386 13.66 7.22 -17.67
CA MET A 386 14.56 6.78 -18.74
C MET A 386 15.72 7.77 -18.95
N TYR A 387 15.40 9.06 -18.92
CA TYR A 387 16.40 10.13 -19.00
C TYR A 387 17.40 10.04 -17.84
N LEU A 388 16.93 9.97 -16.59
CA LEU A 388 17.77 9.85 -15.41
C LEU A 388 18.66 8.60 -15.46
N GLN A 389 18.12 7.46 -15.93
CA GLN A 389 18.92 6.25 -16.08
C GLN A 389 20.10 6.45 -17.03
N TRP A 390 19.85 7.02 -18.21
CA TRP A 390 20.89 7.36 -19.18
C TRP A 390 21.87 8.38 -18.61
N PHE A 391 21.37 9.46 -18.01
CA PHE A 391 22.17 10.57 -17.49
C PHE A 391 23.11 10.12 -16.37
N LEU A 392 22.62 9.33 -15.42
CA LEU A 392 23.44 8.78 -14.34
C LEU A 392 24.52 7.83 -14.87
N GLN A 393 24.19 7.01 -15.88
CA GLN A 393 25.16 6.12 -16.51
C GLN A 393 26.29 6.91 -17.20
N GLN A 394 26.00 8.03 -17.86
CA GLN A 394 27.04 8.90 -18.46
C GLN A 394 28.00 9.48 -17.42
N HIS A 395 27.55 9.60 -16.17
CA HIS A 395 28.35 10.11 -15.06
C HIS A 395 28.91 9.00 -14.16
N GLY A 396 28.93 7.75 -14.64
CA GLY A 396 29.53 6.61 -13.94
C GLY A 396 28.69 6.05 -12.78
N ILE A 397 27.44 6.50 -12.61
CA ILE A 397 26.55 6.03 -11.54
C ILE A 397 25.70 4.85 -12.04
N SER A 398 25.84 3.69 -11.40
CA SER A 398 25.06 2.51 -11.72
C SER A 398 23.61 2.69 -11.24
N SER A 399 22.65 2.56 -12.16
CA SER A 399 21.23 2.73 -11.85
C SER A 399 20.34 1.66 -12.47
N VAL A 400 19.26 1.31 -11.77
CA VAL A 400 18.24 0.38 -12.26
C VAL A 400 16.85 1.02 -12.26
N PRO A 401 16.07 0.87 -13.35
CA PRO A 401 14.72 1.37 -13.40
C PRO A 401 13.78 0.42 -12.66
N PHE A 402 12.77 0.95 -11.98
CA PHE A 402 11.69 0.18 -11.37
C PHE A 402 10.34 0.78 -11.76
N ARG A 403 9.50 0.02 -12.47
CA ARG A 403 8.21 0.55 -12.96
C ARG A 403 7.08 -0.46 -12.95
N GLY A 404 5.85 0.06 -12.87
CA GLY A 404 4.63 -0.74 -12.76
C GLY A 404 4.48 -1.80 -13.85
N GLY A 405 4.81 -1.46 -15.10
CA GLY A 405 4.68 -2.34 -16.27
C GLY A 405 5.71 -3.48 -16.37
N PHE A 406 6.61 -3.64 -15.40
CA PHE A 406 7.51 -4.80 -15.38
C PHE A 406 6.79 -6.08 -14.98
N LYS A 407 7.14 -7.18 -15.66
CA LYS A 407 6.76 -8.52 -15.23
C LYS A 407 7.35 -8.79 -13.84
N ARG A 408 6.67 -9.61 -13.05
CA ARG A 408 7.03 -9.93 -11.67
C ARG A 408 8.49 -10.38 -11.50
N GLY A 409 8.95 -11.38 -12.26
CA GLY A 409 10.36 -11.81 -12.21
C GLY A 409 11.37 -10.70 -12.55
N LYS A 410 11.00 -9.76 -13.44
CA LYS A 410 11.85 -8.59 -13.72
C LYS A 410 11.87 -7.60 -12.55
N LYS A 411 10.76 -7.43 -11.83
CA LYS A 411 10.74 -6.59 -10.60
C LYS A 411 11.64 -7.17 -9.53
N ASP A 412 11.54 -8.48 -9.29
CA ASP A 412 12.36 -9.19 -8.30
C ASP A 412 13.86 -9.07 -8.66
N TRP A 413 14.21 -9.31 -9.94
CA TRP A 413 15.58 -9.14 -10.44
C TRP A 413 16.10 -7.70 -10.33
N MET A 414 15.29 -6.69 -10.64
CA MET A 414 15.71 -5.28 -10.51
C MET A 414 15.97 -4.89 -9.06
N LYS A 415 15.18 -5.43 -8.12
CA LYS A 415 15.41 -5.23 -6.69
C LYS A 415 16.73 -5.87 -6.24
N GLU A 416 17.00 -7.10 -6.69
CA GLU A 416 18.25 -7.81 -6.38
C GLU A 416 19.47 -7.09 -6.96
N LEU A 417 19.39 -6.63 -8.21
CA LEU A 417 20.42 -5.79 -8.83
C LEU A 417 20.66 -4.51 -8.04
N PHE A 418 19.60 -3.83 -7.59
CA PHE A 418 19.75 -2.65 -6.73
C PHE A 418 20.41 -2.99 -5.40
N GLN A 419 20.04 -4.10 -4.77
CA GLN A 419 20.61 -4.50 -3.49
C GLN A 419 22.10 -4.80 -3.61
N ASN A 420 22.52 -5.50 -4.67
CA ASN A 420 23.85 -6.10 -4.72
C ASN A 420 24.82 -5.41 -5.70
N HIS A 421 24.33 -4.72 -6.74
CA HIS A 421 25.17 -4.30 -7.88
C HIS A 421 25.01 -2.82 -8.28
N ALA A 422 23.86 -2.19 -8.02
CA ALA A 422 23.60 -0.81 -8.39
C ALA A 422 23.55 0.14 -7.20
N GLN A 423 23.96 1.39 -7.42
CA GLN A 423 23.89 2.45 -6.42
C GLN A 423 22.51 3.10 -6.38
N VAL A 424 21.84 3.24 -7.53
CA VAL A 424 20.58 3.98 -7.61
C VAL A 424 19.43 3.12 -8.12
N LEU A 425 18.28 3.19 -7.46
CA LEU A 425 17.01 2.68 -7.99
C LEU A 425 16.10 3.84 -8.35
N ILE A 426 15.68 3.92 -9.62
CA ILE A 426 14.78 4.96 -10.09
C ILE A 426 13.38 4.35 -10.20
N ALA A 427 12.47 4.68 -9.29
CA ALA A 427 11.11 4.16 -9.24
C ALA A 427 10.09 5.15 -9.81
N THR A 428 9.22 4.66 -10.71
CA THR A 428 7.96 5.37 -11.01
C THR A 428 6.94 5.13 -9.90
N GLU A 429 5.97 6.04 -9.72
CA GLU A 429 4.90 5.91 -8.72
C GLU A 429 4.20 4.52 -8.71
N ALA A 430 3.69 4.06 -9.85
CA ALA A 430 3.04 2.74 -9.98
C ALA A 430 4.00 1.54 -9.79
N GLY A 431 5.31 1.78 -9.82
CA GLY A 431 6.34 0.79 -9.52
C GLY A 431 6.72 0.76 -8.04
N GLY A 432 6.72 1.91 -7.38
CA GLY A 432 7.12 2.06 -5.98
C GLY A 432 6.17 1.44 -4.96
N GLU A 433 4.94 1.08 -5.36
CA GLU A 433 3.96 0.49 -4.46
C GLU A 433 4.39 -0.89 -3.95
N GLY A 434 4.38 -1.06 -2.64
CA GLY A 434 4.59 -2.33 -1.95
C GLY A 434 6.05 -2.77 -1.74
N ILE A 435 7.02 -2.23 -2.48
CA ILE A 435 8.37 -2.80 -2.52
C ILE A 435 9.12 -2.73 -1.18
N ASN A 436 9.91 -3.77 -0.84
CA ASN A 436 10.82 -3.75 0.32
C ASN A 436 12.23 -3.22 0.02
N LEU A 437 12.59 -2.02 0.51
CA LEU A 437 13.89 -1.34 0.32
C LEU A 437 14.57 -0.91 1.64
N GLN A 438 14.35 -1.63 2.75
CA GLN A 438 14.97 -1.34 4.06
C GLN A 438 16.51 -1.31 4.07
N PHE A 439 17.16 -1.93 3.09
CA PHE A 439 18.62 -1.91 2.96
C PHE A 439 19.17 -0.56 2.46
N CYS A 440 18.30 0.38 2.12
CA CYS A 440 18.64 1.74 1.70
C CYS A 440 18.17 2.72 2.77
N SER A 441 18.93 3.79 3.04
CA SER A 441 18.59 4.86 3.99
C SER A 441 18.32 6.21 3.32
N HIS A 442 18.67 6.37 2.04
CA HIS A 442 18.57 7.64 1.32
C HIS A 442 17.48 7.60 0.25
N MET A 443 16.61 8.63 0.26
CA MET A 443 15.50 8.77 -0.69
C MET A 443 15.51 10.17 -1.31
N ILE A 444 15.52 10.25 -2.63
CA ILE A 444 15.31 11.49 -3.38
C ILE A 444 13.91 11.46 -3.99
N ASN A 445 13.02 12.34 -3.54
CA ASN A 445 11.81 12.65 -4.30
C ASN A 445 12.19 13.62 -5.41
N TYR A 446 12.37 13.06 -6.60
CA TYR A 446 12.63 13.85 -7.79
C TYR A 446 11.36 14.63 -8.13
N ASP A 447 10.19 13.99 -8.18
CA ASP A 447 8.91 14.69 -8.34
C ASP A 447 8.07 14.56 -7.07
N LEU A 448 7.58 15.69 -6.53
CA LEU A 448 6.75 15.72 -5.34
C LEU A 448 5.28 15.41 -5.68
N PRO A 449 4.65 14.44 -5.01
CA PRO A 449 3.24 14.16 -5.20
C PRO A 449 2.37 15.23 -4.52
N TRP A 450 1.19 15.46 -5.07
CA TRP A 450 0.16 16.32 -4.48
C TRP A 450 -0.40 15.77 -3.16
N ASN A 451 -0.45 14.44 -3.05
CA ASN A 451 -1.02 13.75 -1.90
C ASN A 451 0.08 13.46 -0.85
N PRO A 452 -0.01 14.01 0.37
CA PRO A 452 0.93 13.71 1.45
C PRO A 452 1.00 12.22 1.77
N MET A 453 -0.12 11.49 1.64
CA MET A 453 -0.15 10.05 1.89
C MET A 453 0.73 9.28 0.90
N ARG A 454 0.80 9.73 -0.36
CA ARG A 454 1.68 9.10 -1.35
C ARG A 454 3.14 9.31 -0.98
N LEU A 455 3.49 10.48 -0.45
CA LEU A 455 4.82 10.76 0.09
C LEU A 455 5.14 9.84 1.28
N GLU A 456 4.23 9.69 2.24
CA GLU A 456 4.40 8.76 3.38
C GLU A 456 4.53 7.30 2.93
N GLN A 457 3.77 6.88 1.93
CA GLN A 457 3.91 5.54 1.36
C GLN A 457 5.28 5.33 0.70
N ARG A 458 5.87 6.37 0.08
CA ARG A 458 7.26 6.33 -0.45
C ARG A 458 8.27 6.23 0.69
N ILE A 459 8.13 7.07 1.72
CA ILE A 459 9.00 7.06 2.91
C ILE A 459 8.93 5.69 3.61
N GLY A 460 7.73 5.13 3.76
CA GLY A 460 7.50 3.79 4.31
C GLY A 460 8.13 2.64 3.50
N ARG A 461 8.65 2.90 2.28
CA ARG A 461 9.48 1.93 1.55
C ARG A 461 10.89 1.82 2.12
N ILE A 462 11.32 2.75 2.93
CA ILE A 462 12.64 2.74 3.56
C ILE A 462 12.52 2.78 5.08
N HIS A 463 11.63 3.64 5.60
CA HIS A 463 11.38 3.85 7.02
C HIS A 463 10.26 2.95 7.56
N ARG A 464 10.63 1.73 7.94
CA ARG A 464 9.72 0.70 8.50
C ARG A 464 10.49 -0.28 9.39
N LEU A 465 9.77 -1.13 10.13
CA LEU A 465 10.36 -2.08 11.08
C LEU A 465 11.52 -2.87 10.49
N GLY A 466 12.69 -2.82 11.12
CA GLY A 466 13.92 -3.47 10.63
C GLY A 466 14.89 -2.54 9.91
N GLN A 467 14.52 -1.27 9.67
CA GLN A 467 15.48 -0.22 9.31
C GLN A 467 16.38 0.07 10.51
N LYS A 468 17.70 0.05 10.30
CA LYS A 468 18.71 0.25 11.34
C LYS A 468 19.34 1.64 11.31
N ASN A 469 19.32 2.29 10.15
CA ASN A 469 19.95 3.58 9.93
C ASN A 469 18.89 4.69 9.91
N ASP A 470 19.30 5.90 10.31
CA ASP A 470 18.49 7.09 10.12
C ASP A 470 18.19 7.30 8.64
N VAL A 471 16.97 7.75 8.35
CA VAL A 471 16.45 7.85 6.98
C VAL A 471 16.54 9.29 6.51
N HIS A 472 17.26 9.50 5.41
CA HIS A 472 17.48 10.81 4.80
C HIS A 472 16.59 10.99 3.59
N ILE A 473 15.75 12.02 3.62
CA ILE A 473 14.73 12.29 2.61
C ILE A 473 15.06 13.64 1.96
N TYR A 474 15.32 13.63 0.67
CA TYR A 474 15.65 14.82 -0.12
C TYR A 474 14.48 15.13 -1.05
N ASN A 475 13.83 16.27 -0.84
CA ASN A 475 12.72 16.74 -1.65
C ASN A 475 13.24 17.80 -2.63
N LEU A 476 13.30 17.46 -3.91
CA LEU A 476 13.69 18.41 -4.95
C LEU A 476 12.48 19.28 -5.32
N ALA A 477 12.69 20.58 -5.35
CA ALA A 477 11.67 21.53 -5.81
C ALA A 477 12.31 22.64 -6.65
N THR A 478 11.72 22.90 -7.81
CA THR A 478 12.21 23.96 -8.69
C THR A 478 11.66 25.32 -8.25
N LYS A 479 12.52 26.32 -8.04
CA LYS A 479 12.12 27.68 -7.62
C LYS A 479 11.28 28.37 -8.69
N HIS A 480 10.36 29.23 -8.25
CA HIS A 480 9.43 29.99 -9.08
C HIS A 480 8.56 29.13 -9.99
N THR A 481 8.26 27.89 -9.57
CA THR A 481 7.40 26.96 -10.32
C THR A 481 6.28 26.40 -9.46
N VAL A 482 5.37 25.65 -10.09
CA VAL A 482 4.34 24.85 -9.39
C VAL A 482 4.95 23.94 -8.31
N GLU A 483 6.18 23.42 -8.48
CA GLU A 483 6.79 22.54 -7.49
C GLU A 483 7.17 23.25 -6.19
N GLU A 484 7.74 24.47 -6.27
CA GLU A 484 8.00 25.27 -5.07
C GLU A 484 6.70 25.57 -4.33
N HIS A 485 5.61 25.84 -5.07
CA HIS A 485 4.30 26.04 -4.46
C HIS A 485 3.81 24.78 -3.75
N ILE A 486 3.82 23.62 -4.41
CA ILE A 486 3.47 22.33 -3.80
C ILE A 486 4.33 22.08 -2.56
N LEU A 487 5.64 22.32 -2.66
CA LEU A 487 6.56 22.13 -1.56
C LEU A 487 6.23 23.07 -0.40
N LYS A 488 6.02 24.38 -0.61
CA LYS A 488 5.61 25.30 0.47
C LYS A 488 4.31 24.84 1.13
N LEU A 489 3.35 24.37 0.34
CA LEU A 489 2.10 23.81 0.85
C LEU A 489 2.30 22.54 1.69
N LEU A 490 3.21 21.67 1.27
CA LEU A 490 3.59 20.50 2.03
C LEU A 490 4.38 20.91 3.29
N TYR A 491 5.34 21.84 3.21
CA TYR A 491 6.34 22.14 4.25
C TYR A 491 5.95 23.20 5.29
N GLU A 492 5.36 24.34 4.90
CA GLU A 492 4.83 25.33 5.86
C GLU A 492 3.77 24.70 6.77
N LYS A 493 3.18 23.59 6.31
CA LYS A 493 2.28 22.76 7.07
C LYS A 493 2.81 21.38 7.42
N ILE A 494 4.03 20.97 7.09
CA ILE A 494 4.55 19.69 7.58
C ILE A 494 4.71 19.76 9.10
N ASN A 495 4.91 20.93 9.73
CA ASN A 495 4.76 21.01 11.19
C ASN A 495 3.32 20.73 11.68
N LEU A 496 2.32 20.96 10.83
CA LEU A 496 0.96 20.46 11.03
C LEU A 496 0.92 18.95 10.76
N PHE A 497 1.42 18.48 9.62
CA PHE A 497 1.29 17.12 9.12
C PHE A 497 2.23 16.11 9.82
N GLU A 498 3.51 16.36 10.08
CA GLU A 498 4.39 15.52 10.93
C GLU A 498 3.77 15.21 12.31
N ARG A 499 3.00 16.14 12.89
CA ARG A 499 2.23 15.89 14.11
C ARG A 499 0.84 15.26 13.87
N VAL A 500 0.26 15.45 12.69
CA VAL A 500 -1.14 15.13 12.35
C VAL A 500 -1.26 13.96 11.37
N ILE A 501 -0.20 13.36 10.84
CA ILE A 501 -0.28 12.37 9.74
C ILE A 501 -1.05 11.09 10.15
N GLY A 502 -1.24 10.84 11.46
CA GLY A 502 -2.20 9.85 11.97
C GLY A 502 -3.61 10.39 12.27
N GLU A 503 -3.74 11.68 12.59
CA GLU A 503 -4.97 12.43 12.93
C GLU A 503 -5.65 13.08 11.71
N LEU A 504 -4.94 13.17 10.58
CA LEU A 504 -5.36 13.91 9.41
C LEU A 504 -6.63 13.31 8.82
N ASP A 505 -6.71 11.98 8.83
CA ASP A 505 -7.91 11.27 8.41
C ASP A 505 -9.14 11.69 9.25
N GLU A 506 -8.97 11.89 10.55
CA GLU A 506 -10.06 12.29 11.46
C GLU A 506 -10.46 13.76 11.22
N ILE A 507 -9.48 14.65 11.09
CA ILE A 507 -9.71 16.07 10.80
C ILE A 507 -10.41 16.26 9.45
N LEU A 508 -9.94 15.60 8.40
CA LEU A 508 -10.53 15.71 7.07
C LEU A 508 -11.93 15.09 6.97
N THR A 509 -12.18 14.03 7.75
CA THR A 509 -13.51 13.43 7.86
C THR A 509 -14.49 14.42 8.50
N ARG A 510 -14.09 15.13 9.55
CA ARG A 510 -14.94 16.17 10.20
C ARG A 510 -15.26 17.33 9.27
N ILE A 511 -14.32 17.72 8.41
CA ILE A 511 -14.50 18.82 7.45
C ILE A 511 -15.33 18.39 6.22
N ASN A 512 -15.64 17.09 6.08
CA ASN A 512 -16.36 16.52 4.93
C ASN A 512 -15.68 16.87 3.58
N MET A 513 -14.35 16.98 3.58
CA MET A 513 -13.58 17.27 2.37
C MET A 513 -13.45 16.01 1.51
N LYS A 514 -14.22 15.97 0.41
CA LYS A 514 -14.47 14.79 -0.42
C LYS A 514 -13.21 14.08 -0.97
N ASN A 515 -12.13 14.82 -1.24
CA ASN A 515 -10.81 14.31 -1.59
C ASN A 515 -9.81 15.47 -1.61
N ILE A 516 -8.78 15.45 -0.74
CA ILE A 516 -7.73 16.48 -0.77
C ILE A 516 -7.11 16.56 -2.16
N ASP A 517 -6.86 15.42 -2.81
CA ASP A 517 -6.17 15.39 -4.10
C ASP A 517 -6.95 16.18 -5.16
N THR A 518 -8.26 15.93 -5.24
CA THR A 518 -9.13 16.63 -6.17
C THR A 518 -9.29 18.09 -5.81
N HIS A 519 -9.38 18.42 -4.52
CA HIS A 519 -9.56 19.79 -4.09
C HIS A 519 -8.30 20.64 -4.29
N ILE A 520 -7.11 20.10 -4.00
CA ILE A 520 -5.84 20.77 -4.32
C ILE A 520 -5.74 20.92 -5.85
N GLN A 521 -6.04 19.87 -6.62
CA GLN A 521 -6.05 19.97 -8.08
C GLN A 521 -7.02 21.05 -8.59
N GLU A 522 -8.22 21.17 -8.02
CA GLU A 522 -9.21 22.20 -8.35
C GLU A 522 -8.71 23.60 -7.98
N ILE A 523 -8.08 23.77 -6.81
CA ILE A 523 -7.48 25.05 -6.42
C ILE A 523 -6.44 25.48 -7.45
N PHE A 524 -5.54 24.58 -7.85
CA PHE A 524 -4.53 24.89 -8.86
C PHE A 524 -5.11 25.09 -10.26
N ALA A 525 -6.17 24.38 -10.62
CA ALA A 525 -6.81 24.48 -11.93
C ALA A 525 -7.68 25.75 -12.08
N GLN A 526 -8.35 26.19 -11.01
CA GLN A 526 -9.31 27.29 -11.05
C GLN A 526 -8.69 28.65 -10.70
N SER A 527 -7.50 28.66 -10.09
CA SER A 527 -6.87 29.90 -9.67
C SER A 527 -6.13 30.56 -10.82
N LYS A 528 -6.35 31.87 -10.99
CA LYS A 528 -5.79 32.68 -12.08
C LYS A 528 -4.48 33.36 -11.70
N SER A 529 -4.13 33.37 -10.42
CA SER A 529 -2.90 33.97 -9.90
C SER A 529 -2.33 33.19 -8.72
N GLU A 530 -1.03 33.35 -8.47
CA GLU A 530 -0.36 32.78 -7.29
C GLU A 530 -1.00 33.26 -5.99
N GLY A 531 -1.42 34.52 -5.91
CA GLY A 531 -2.12 35.06 -4.76
C GLY A 531 -3.45 34.35 -4.48
N GLU A 532 -4.20 33.98 -5.53
CA GLU A 532 -5.46 33.25 -5.40
C GLU A 532 -5.23 31.80 -4.95
N ILE A 533 -4.20 31.14 -5.47
CA ILE A 533 -3.78 29.81 -4.99
C ILE A 533 -3.43 29.89 -3.51
N ARG A 534 -2.61 30.88 -3.11
CA ARG A 534 -2.20 31.07 -1.72
C ARG A 534 -3.41 31.25 -0.80
N ILE A 535 -4.34 32.14 -1.15
CA ILE A 535 -5.54 32.42 -0.33
C ILE A 535 -6.44 31.18 -0.23
N LYS A 536 -6.72 30.48 -1.34
CA LYS A 536 -7.57 29.27 -1.31
C LYS A 536 -6.93 28.14 -0.49
N MET A 537 -5.61 28.01 -0.57
CA MET A 537 -4.87 27.04 0.24
C MET A 537 -4.76 27.45 1.70
N GLU A 538 -4.59 28.75 2.01
CA GLU A 538 -4.63 29.30 3.36
C GLU A 538 -5.96 29.00 4.02
N ASN A 539 -7.07 29.24 3.31
CA ASN A 539 -8.41 28.86 3.76
C ASN A 539 -8.52 27.36 4.06
N LEU A 540 -7.99 26.51 3.17
CA LEU A 540 -7.94 25.06 3.42
C LEU A 540 -7.11 24.72 4.67
N THR A 541 -6.02 25.44 4.96
CA THR A 541 -5.26 25.32 6.23
C THR A 541 -6.12 25.64 7.42
N SER A 542 -6.71 26.83 7.42
CA SER A 542 -7.41 27.37 8.57
C SER A 542 -8.59 26.49 8.92
N ILE A 543 -9.23 25.88 7.91
CA ILE A 543 -10.28 24.89 8.10
C ILE A 543 -9.74 23.62 8.80
N ILE A 544 -8.56 23.12 8.39
CA ILE A 544 -7.89 21.96 9.02
C ILE A 544 -7.47 22.29 10.46
N ASP A 545 -6.88 23.47 10.70
CA ASP A 545 -6.41 23.90 12.02
C ASP A 545 -7.57 24.17 12.99
N PHE A 546 -8.65 24.77 12.50
CA PHE A 546 -9.87 25.01 13.26
C PHE A 546 -10.52 23.71 13.70
N ALA A 547 -10.61 22.73 12.80
CA ALA A 547 -11.15 21.41 13.12
C ALA A 547 -10.31 20.66 14.18
N LYS A 548 -9.01 20.98 14.30
CA LYS A 548 -8.13 20.45 15.34
C LYS A 548 -8.32 21.17 16.69
N ARG A 549 -8.44 22.49 16.72
CA ARG A 549 -8.60 23.23 17.99
C ARG A 549 -9.88 22.85 18.73
N ASN A 550 -10.97 22.63 17.99
CA ASN A 550 -12.23 22.16 18.58
C ASN A 550 -12.11 20.77 19.23
N GLU A 551 -11.15 19.93 18.81
CA GLU A 551 -10.89 18.63 19.44
C GLU A 551 -10.24 18.76 20.82
N ALA A 552 -9.26 19.66 20.93
CA ALA A 552 -8.56 19.92 22.19
C ALA A 552 -9.50 20.54 23.24
N GLU A 553 -10.45 21.39 22.81
CA GLU A 553 -11.48 21.94 23.71
C GLU A 553 -12.48 20.86 24.15
N VAL A 554 -12.99 20.03 23.24
CA VAL A 554 -13.94 18.95 23.58
C VAL A 554 -13.32 17.89 24.50
N GLN A 555 -12.05 17.52 24.29
CA GLN A 555 -11.33 16.61 25.20
C GLN A 555 -11.00 17.26 26.55
N GLY A 556 -10.78 18.58 26.60
CA GLY A 556 -10.56 19.33 27.83
C GLY A 556 -11.81 19.41 28.73
N TYR A 557 -13.01 19.49 28.14
CA TYR A 557 -14.28 19.46 28.88
C TYR A 557 -14.70 18.05 29.33
N ALA A 558 -14.24 17.00 28.66
CA ALA A 558 -14.51 15.60 29.04
C ALA A 558 -13.58 15.08 30.17
N ALA A 559 -12.53 15.84 30.52
CA ALA A 559 -11.56 15.51 31.56
C ALA A 559 -11.72 16.32 32.87
N THR A 560 -12.80 17.09 32.99
CA THR A 560 -13.20 17.82 34.22
C THR A 560 -14.44 17.24 34.86
#